data_AF-A0A318AX25-F1
#
_entry.id   AF-A0A318AX25-F1
#
_cell.length_a   1.000
_cell.length_b   1.000
_cell.length_c   1.000
_cell.angle_alpha   90.00
_cell.angle_beta   90.00
_cell.angle_gamma   90.00
#
_symmetry.space_group_name_H-M   'P 1'
#
loop_
_entity.id
_entity.type
_entity.pdbx_description
1 polymer ?
#
loop_
_entity_poly.entity_id
_entity_poly.type
_entity_poly.pdbx_seq_one_letter_code
_entity_poly.pdbx_strand_id
1 'polypeptide(L)'
;MAFKRAFPWIVTAVVMAATFAVAGGLTIRRDRAEAARSAAASPDVTVSQAEDDRAYARLLRENLDQGRPEEASVLAQFPDLARREGDALFVRGPRGPRGDVASFSDSGFCDGFDQCARWRMAGVVTVGGERLPHLTFTHGEGELLSLLIGADGRPRVADVGTPSGSPDGAWLVFGNESDDGGGVTVYRADGADLVPTASKGASCRPQSWQDATRLRMSCLVGPIGEARRVEVILARAKDGGWSLIYPDGKREPLDAIATEDGEPGDFYEGWSEKGYRRLAS
;
A
#
# COMPACT_ATOMS: atom_id res chain seq x y z
N MET A 1 91.07 -3.93 46.41
CA MET A 1 91.94 -3.39 45.35
C MET A 1 91.15 -3.29 44.05
N ALA A 2 91.51 -2.30 43.21
CA ALA A 2 91.09 -2.10 41.82
C ALA A 2 89.79 -1.30 41.55
N PHE A 3 90.05 0.01 41.43
CA PHE A 3 89.41 1.07 40.65
C PHE A 3 89.10 0.74 39.17
N LYS A 4 88.24 1.58 38.55
CA LYS A 4 87.99 1.86 37.09
C LYS A 4 86.71 1.20 36.53
N ARG A 5 85.81 1.87 35.77
CA ARG A 5 85.82 3.15 35.05
C ARG A 5 84.37 3.56 34.77
N ALA A 6 84.06 4.85 34.91
CA ALA A 6 82.80 5.47 34.50
C ALA A 6 82.92 6.11 33.11
N PHE A 7 81.76 6.27 32.43
CA PHE A 7 81.47 7.04 31.21
C PHE A 7 82.06 6.54 29.88
N PRO A 8 81.21 6.19 28.88
CA PRO A 8 80.63 7.21 28.00
C PRO A 8 79.28 6.81 27.36
N TRP A 9 78.12 7.07 28.01
CA TRP A 9 76.81 6.74 27.40
C TRP A 9 75.78 7.87 27.42
N ILE A 10 76.07 9.03 28.02
CA ILE A 10 75.05 10.09 28.19
C ILE A 10 74.95 11.02 26.96
N VAL A 11 75.96 11.10 26.09
CA VAL A 11 75.92 12.03 24.94
C VAL A 11 75.06 11.51 23.78
N THR A 12 74.91 10.19 23.62
CA THR A 12 74.14 9.60 22.50
C THR A 12 72.61 9.67 22.72
N ALA A 13 72.15 9.74 23.97
CA ALA A 13 70.71 9.75 24.28
C ALA A 13 70.04 11.11 24.00
N VAL A 14 70.78 12.22 24.08
CA VAL A 14 70.20 13.57 23.92
C VAL A 14 69.98 13.92 22.44
N VAL A 15 70.80 13.40 21.51
CA VAL A 15 70.65 13.68 20.08
C VAL A 15 69.47 12.93 19.45
N MET A 16 69.13 11.72 19.93
CA MET A 16 67.95 10.99 19.41
C MET A 16 66.61 11.55 19.89
N ALA A 17 66.53 12.14 21.08
CA ALA A 17 65.29 12.73 21.59
C ALA A 17 64.88 14.02 20.84
N ALA A 18 65.84 14.78 20.33
CA ALA A 18 65.58 16.02 19.60
C ALA A 18 65.02 15.78 18.18
N THR A 19 65.38 14.67 17.52
CA THR A 19 64.94 14.37 16.15
C THR A 19 63.47 13.89 16.09
N PHE A 20 62.99 13.18 17.11
CA PHE A 20 61.60 12.73 17.18
C PHE A 20 60.60 13.85 17.46
N ALA A 21 61.00 14.91 18.19
CA ALA A 21 60.13 16.04 18.50
C ALA A 21 59.83 16.91 17.26
N VAL A 22 60.77 17.03 16.32
CA VAL A 22 60.58 17.80 15.09
C VAL A 22 59.75 17.03 14.05
N ALA A 23 59.94 15.71 13.94
CA ALA A 23 59.16 14.87 13.02
C ALA A 23 57.69 14.71 13.45
N GLY A 24 57.40 14.55 14.76
CA GLY A 24 56.03 14.44 15.28
C GLY A 24 55.25 15.76 15.25
N GLY A 25 55.92 16.91 15.32
CA GLY A 25 55.27 18.21 15.18
C GLY A 25 54.82 18.54 13.76
N LEU A 26 55.50 17.97 12.75
CA LEU A 26 55.17 18.16 11.33
C LEU A 26 53.99 17.29 10.88
N THR A 27 53.83 16.08 11.40
CA THR A 27 52.67 15.22 11.09
C THR A 27 51.39 15.75 11.72
N ILE A 28 51.42 16.16 13.00
CA ILE A 28 50.23 16.70 13.68
C ILE A 28 49.75 18.01 13.04
N ARG A 29 50.66 18.86 12.53
CA ARG A 29 50.27 20.08 11.79
C ARG A 29 49.71 19.78 10.41
N ARG A 30 50.21 18.74 9.73
CA ARG A 30 49.70 18.30 8.43
C ARG A 30 48.32 17.68 8.57
N ASP A 31 48.12 16.80 9.56
CA ASP A 31 46.83 16.17 9.84
C ASP A 31 45.78 17.19 10.27
N ARG A 32 46.15 18.21 11.06
CA ARG A 32 45.23 19.32 11.39
C ARG A 32 44.94 20.24 10.20
N ALA A 33 45.90 20.46 9.30
CA ALA A 33 45.69 21.26 8.11
C ALA A 33 44.84 20.52 7.05
N GLU A 34 45.01 19.21 6.92
CA GLU A 34 44.17 18.34 6.07
C GLU A 34 42.77 18.18 6.68
N ALA A 35 42.65 18.00 8.00
CA ALA A 35 41.35 17.98 8.69
C ALA A 35 40.63 19.35 8.63
N ALA A 36 41.34 20.48 8.71
CA ALA A 36 40.75 21.81 8.52
C ALA A 36 40.34 22.07 7.06
N ARG A 37 41.04 21.47 6.07
CA ARG A 37 40.63 21.51 4.66
C ARG A 37 39.46 20.58 4.36
N SER A 38 39.35 19.43 5.03
CA SER A 38 38.18 18.54 4.94
C SER A 38 36.97 19.07 5.73
N ALA A 39 37.18 19.81 6.82
CA ALA A 39 36.12 20.46 7.60
C ALA A 39 35.64 21.78 6.99
N ALA A 40 36.40 22.37 6.07
CA ALA A 40 35.87 23.27 5.05
C ALA A 40 35.10 22.44 4.00
N ALA A 41 34.10 21.71 4.48
CA ALA A 41 33.14 20.98 3.67
C ALA A 41 32.55 21.96 2.66
N SER A 42 32.60 21.58 1.38
CA SER A 42 32.10 22.39 0.27
C SER A 42 30.69 22.88 0.58
N PRO A 43 30.44 24.21 0.62
CA PRO A 43 29.09 24.76 0.76
C PRO A 43 28.12 24.29 -0.35
N ASP A 44 28.67 23.76 -1.45
CA ASP A 44 27.91 23.16 -2.55
C ASP A 44 27.09 21.92 -2.14
N VAL A 45 27.53 21.12 -1.15
CA VAL A 45 26.79 19.90 -0.74
C VAL A 45 25.50 20.25 -0.01
N THR A 46 25.50 21.32 0.79
CA THR A 46 24.31 21.75 1.55
C THR A 46 23.22 22.39 0.69
N VAL A 47 23.59 23.06 -0.41
CA VAL A 47 22.61 23.63 -1.34
C VAL A 47 21.94 22.51 -2.15
N SER A 48 22.72 21.51 -2.58
CA SER A 48 22.20 20.32 -3.27
C SER A 48 21.14 19.59 -2.43
N GLN A 49 21.45 19.30 -1.16
CA GLN A 49 20.50 18.60 -0.27
C GLN A 49 19.19 19.38 -0.07
N ALA A 50 19.26 20.69 0.14
CA ALA A 50 18.06 21.50 0.31
C ALA A 50 17.24 21.67 -0.98
N GLU A 51 17.87 21.58 -2.16
CA GLU A 51 17.19 21.53 -3.45
C GLU A 51 16.53 20.17 -3.69
N ASP A 52 17.23 19.09 -3.34
CA ASP A 52 16.72 17.71 -3.40
C ASP A 52 15.51 17.53 -2.46
N ASP A 53 15.58 18.03 -1.23
CA ASP A 53 14.47 17.99 -0.27
C ASP A 53 13.23 18.74 -0.79
N ARG A 54 13.44 19.90 -1.43
CA ARG A 54 12.34 20.68 -2.02
C ARG A 54 11.75 20.00 -3.25
N ALA A 55 12.58 19.38 -4.08
CA ALA A 55 12.13 18.60 -5.23
C ALA A 55 11.33 17.38 -4.78
N TYR A 56 11.83 16.64 -3.78
CA TYR A 56 11.15 15.51 -3.17
C TYR A 56 9.81 15.92 -2.56
N ALA A 57 9.77 16.99 -1.77
CA ALA A 57 8.52 17.50 -1.17
C ALA A 57 7.50 18.00 -2.21
N ARG A 58 7.95 18.40 -3.41
CA ARG A 58 7.06 18.74 -4.53
C ARG A 58 6.48 17.49 -5.16
N LEU A 59 7.31 16.50 -5.52
CA LEU A 59 6.88 15.23 -6.11
C LEU A 59 5.94 14.47 -5.17
N LEU A 60 6.25 14.47 -3.87
CA LEU A 60 5.39 13.90 -2.83
C LEU A 60 3.99 14.52 -2.86
N ARG A 61 3.89 15.85 -2.91
CA ARG A 61 2.59 16.54 -2.98
C ARG A 61 1.86 16.25 -4.28
N GLU A 62 2.54 16.31 -5.42
CA GLU A 62 1.95 15.99 -6.73
C GLU A 62 1.41 14.55 -6.76
N ASN A 63 2.11 13.61 -6.13
CA ASN A 63 1.68 12.22 -6.03
C ASN A 63 0.45 12.06 -5.11
N LEU A 64 0.45 12.70 -3.94
CA LEU A 64 -0.67 12.70 -3.01
C LEU A 64 -1.92 13.41 -3.57
N ASP A 65 -1.74 14.39 -4.45
CA ASP A 65 -2.83 15.12 -5.10
C ASP A 65 -3.45 14.35 -6.28
N GLN A 66 -2.74 13.36 -6.83
CA GLN A 66 -3.24 12.56 -7.93
C GLN A 66 -4.48 11.74 -7.49
N GLY A 67 -5.58 11.89 -8.23
CA GLY A 67 -6.85 11.21 -7.94
C GLY A 67 -7.75 11.93 -6.94
N ARG A 68 -7.31 13.06 -6.35
CA ARG A 68 -8.12 13.85 -5.41
C ARG A 68 -9.37 14.46 -6.04
N PRO A 69 -9.35 14.99 -7.29
CA PRO A 69 -10.56 15.53 -7.90
C PRO A 69 -11.65 14.46 -8.12
N GLU A 70 -11.26 13.26 -8.54
CA GLU A 70 -12.16 12.11 -8.69
C GLU A 70 -12.74 11.69 -7.35
N GLU A 71 -11.88 11.56 -6.32
CA GLU A 71 -12.33 11.26 -4.96
C GLU A 71 -13.28 12.32 -4.42
N ALA A 72 -12.98 13.62 -4.60
CA ALA A 72 -13.83 14.72 -4.15
C ALA A 72 -15.24 14.63 -4.75
N SER A 73 -15.35 14.21 -6.02
CA SER A 73 -16.62 13.99 -6.70
C SER A 73 -17.41 12.82 -6.09
N VAL A 74 -16.72 11.77 -5.61
CA VAL A 74 -17.35 10.64 -4.91
C VAL A 74 -17.77 11.05 -3.50
N LEU A 75 -16.91 11.76 -2.76
CA LEU A 75 -17.23 12.26 -1.41
C LEU A 75 -18.43 13.22 -1.42
N ALA A 76 -18.56 14.04 -2.46
CA ALA A 76 -19.72 14.91 -2.65
C ALA A 76 -21.04 14.15 -2.87
N GLN A 77 -20.98 12.95 -3.46
CA GLN A 77 -22.15 12.07 -3.64
C GLN A 77 -22.54 11.33 -2.35
N PHE A 78 -21.57 11.09 -1.46
CA PHE A 78 -21.76 10.32 -0.23
C PHE A 78 -21.26 11.06 1.03
N PRO A 79 -21.71 12.31 1.26
CA PRO A 79 -21.22 13.10 2.39
C PRO A 79 -21.63 12.49 3.72
N ASP A 80 -22.67 11.66 3.79
CA ASP A 80 -23.09 10.94 4.99
C ASP A 80 -22.14 9.81 5.39
N LEU A 81 -21.35 9.28 4.45
CA LEU A 81 -20.53 8.08 4.65
C LEU A 81 -19.03 8.35 4.81
N ALA A 82 -18.50 9.39 4.17
CA ALA A 82 -17.08 9.67 4.25
C ALA A 82 -16.78 11.16 4.08
N ARG A 83 -15.60 11.58 4.56
CA ARG A 83 -15.06 12.94 4.38
C ARG A 83 -13.54 12.88 4.36
N ARG A 84 -12.90 13.86 3.73
CA ARG A 84 -11.45 14.05 3.79
C ARG A 84 -11.09 15.34 4.51
N GLU A 85 -10.06 15.29 5.35
CA GLU A 85 -9.40 16.45 5.95
C GLU A 85 -7.89 16.30 5.80
N GLY A 86 -7.30 17.12 4.92
CA GLY A 86 -5.90 16.98 4.53
C GLY A 86 -5.60 15.57 4.01
N ASP A 87 -4.62 14.91 4.62
CA ASP A 87 -4.16 13.58 4.23
C ASP A 87 -4.94 12.44 4.88
N ALA A 88 -6.00 12.75 5.64
CA ALA A 88 -6.81 11.74 6.32
C ALA A 88 -8.21 11.62 5.71
N LEU A 89 -8.58 10.39 5.35
CA LEU A 89 -9.94 9.99 5.00
C LEU A 89 -10.65 9.45 6.22
N PHE A 90 -11.84 9.95 6.51
CA PHE A 90 -12.67 9.51 7.62
C PHE A 90 -13.92 8.82 7.09
N VAL A 91 -14.22 7.64 7.63
CA VAL A 91 -15.48 6.94 7.40
C VAL A 91 -16.42 7.26 8.55
N ARG A 92 -17.66 7.63 8.22
CA ARG A 92 -18.72 8.01 9.15
C ARG A 92 -19.62 6.83 9.45
N GLY A 93 -19.96 6.66 10.71
CA GLY A 93 -20.95 5.71 11.17
C GLY A 93 -22.39 6.25 11.11
N PRO A 94 -23.38 5.43 11.46
CA PRO A 94 -24.82 5.76 11.36
C PRO A 94 -25.27 6.87 12.31
N ARG A 95 -24.43 7.30 13.27
CA ARG A 95 -24.70 8.42 14.18
C ARG A 95 -24.54 9.80 13.51
N GLY A 96 -24.35 9.85 12.19
CA GLY A 96 -24.26 11.08 11.41
C GLY A 96 -22.90 11.78 11.54
N PRO A 97 -22.80 13.08 11.19
CA PRO A 97 -21.53 13.79 10.97
C PRO A 97 -20.62 13.96 12.20
N ARG A 98 -21.03 13.49 13.38
CA ARG A 98 -20.22 13.52 14.62
C ARG A 98 -19.65 12.15 15.02
N GLY A 99 -19.88 11.11 14.23
CA GLY A 99 -19.48 9.75 14.57
C GLY A 99 -18.58 9.13 13.50
N ASP A 100 -17.40 9.70 13.27
CA ASP A 100 -16.38 9.00 12.48
C ASP A 100 -16.03 7.67 13.19
N VAL A 101 -16.04 6.56 12.45
CA VAL A 101 -15.81 5.21 12.98
C VAL A 101 -14.45 4.66 12.58
N ALA A 102 -13.86 5.19 11.51
CA ALA A 102 -12.51 4.88 11.07
C ALA A 102 -11.84 6.08 10.41
N SER A 103 -10.51 6.13 10.47
CA SER A 103 -9.68 7.05 9.69
C SER A 103 -8.58 6.29 8.95
N PHE A 104 -8.20 6.80 7.79
CA PHE A 104 -7.15 6.27 6.92
C PHE A 104 -6.21 7.41 6.54
N SER A 105 -4.94 7.31 6.93
CA SER A 105 -3.94 8.34 6.66
C SER A 105 -3.11 7.98 5.43
N ASP A 106 -2.90 8.96 4.56
CA ASP A 106 -1.96 8.85 3.43
C ASP A 106 -0.51 9.11 3.88
N SER A 107 -0.30 9.64 5.10
CA SER A 107 1.03 9.94 5.62
C SER A 107 1.77 8.67 6.07
N GLY A 108 3.03 8.53 5.63
CA GLY A 108 3.97 7.52 6.13
C GLY A 108 4.32 6.37 5.17
N PHE A 109 3.75 6.32 3.96
CA PHE A 109 3.90 5.17 3.05
C PHE A 109 4.49 5.52 1.68
N CYS A 110 5.63 6.20 1.65
CA CYS A 110 6.38 6.40 0.40
C CYS A 110 7.64 5.53 0.45
N ASP A 111 7.48 4.22 0.26
CA ASP A 111 8.61 3.29 0.37
C ASP A 111 9.32 3.16 -0.98
N GLY A 112 10.38 3.94 -1.17
CA GLY A 112 11.47 3.72 -2.13
C GLY A 112 11.17 3.82 -3.63
N PHE A 113 9.91 3.77 -4.06
CA PHE A 113 9.52 3.72 -5.47
C PHE A 113 8.40 4.72 -5.73
N ASP A 114 8.60 5.59 -6.71
CA ASP A 114 7.81 6.66 -7.38
C ASP A 114 6.34 6.98 -7.01
N GLN A 115 5.62 6.15 -6.25
CA GLN A 115 4.27 6.44 -5.76
C GLN A 115 4.11 6.16 -4.27
N CYS A 116 3.52 7.14 -3.56
CA CYS A 116 3.14 7.00 -2.18
C CYS A 116 1.84 6.21 -2.07
N ALA A 117 1.77 5.41 -1.01
CA ALA A 117 0.55 4.68 -0.74
C ALA A 117 -0.54 5.65 -0.31
N ARG A 118 -1.73 5.44 -0.86
CA ARG A 118 -2.84 6.37 -0.71
C ARG A 118 -4.15 5.65 -0.56
N TRP A 119 -4.97 6.16 0.34
CA TRP A 119 -6.35 5.79 0.54
C TRP A 119 -7.25 6.71 -0.25
N ARG A 120 -8.23 6.15 -0.94
CA ARG A 120 -9.25 6.94 -1.65
C ARG A 120 -10.63 6.33 -1.48
N MET A 121 -11.63 7.18 -1.27
CA MET A 121 -13.03 6.78 -1.42
C MET A 121 -13.35 6.59 -2.90
N ALA A 122 -13.58 5.35 -3.32
CA ALA A 122 -13.88 4.99 -4.70
C ALA A 122 -15.39 4.88 -4.98
N GLY A 123 -16.20 4.61 -3.96
CA GLY A 123 -17.64 4.52 -4.11
C GLY A 123 -18.32 3.87 -2.92
N VAL A 124 -19.52 3.35 -3.15
CA VAL A 124 -20.31 2.64 -2.14
C VAL A 124 -20.82 1.35 -2.75
N VAL A 125 -20.68 0.26 -2.01
CA VAL A 125 -21.20 -1.05 -2.39
C VAL A 125 -22.36 -1.39 -1.46
N THR A 126 -23.47 -1.86 -2.01
CA THR A 126 -24.60 -2.35 -1.21
C THR A 126 -24.60 -3.87 -1.22
N VAL A 127 -24.48 -4.48 -0.05
CA VAL A 127 -24.43 -5.94 0.14
C VAL A 127 -24.87 -6.26 1.58
N GLY A 128 -25.59 -7.36 1.79
CA GLY A 128 -26.14 -7.72 3.11
C GLY A 128 -27.17 -6.72 3.65
N GLY A 129 -27.70 -5.84 2.80
CA GLY A 129 -28.54 -4.71 3.23
C GLY A 129 -27.76 -3.53 3.82
N GLU A 130 -26.42 -3.57 3.82
CA GLU A 130 -25.55 -2.51 4.30
C GLU A 130 -24.96 -1.70 3.12
N ARG A 131 -24.83 -0.37 3.30
CA ARG A 131 -24.06 0.51 2.39
C ARG A 131 -22.64 0.59 2.92
N LEU A 132 -21.71 -0.12 2.29
CA LEU A 132 -20.32 -0.17 2.67
C LEU A 132 -19.51 0.85 1.86
N PRO A 133 -18.83 1.83 2.50
CA PRO A 133 -17.82 2.64 1.83
C PRO A 133 -16.76 1.75 1.21
N HIS A 134 -16.54 1.92 -0.09
CA HIS A 134 -15.50 1.25 -0.85
C HIS A 134 -14.28 2.17 -0.92
N LEU A 135 -13.25 1.76 -0.21
CA LEU A 135 -11.96 2.41 -0.23
C LEU A 135 -11.02 1.66 -1.15
N THR A 136 -10.13 2.40 -1.79
CA THR A 136 -9.00 1.83 -2.52
C THR A 136 -7.71 2.27 -1.86
N PHE A 137 -6.78 1.32 -1.78
CA PHE A 137 -5.40 1.54 -1.39
C PHE A 137 -4.52 1.21 -2.59
N THR A 138 -3.81 2.21 -3.10
CA THR A 138 -2.80 2.01 -4.13
C THR A 138 -1.45 2.02 -3.45
N HIS A 139 -0.64 0.96 -3.59
CA HIS A 139 0.77 0.96 -3.17
C HIS A 139 1.70 1.30 -4.35
N GLY A 140 2.98 1.55 -4.07
CA GLY A 140 3.98 2.07 -5.00
C GLY A 140 4.10 1.37 -6.36
N GLU A 141 3.76 0.08 -6.44
CA GLU A 141 3.87 -0.73 -7.67
C GLU A 141 2.56 -0.76 -8.48
N GLY A 142 1.53 -0.04 -8.01
CA GLY A 142 0.27 0.11 -8.72
C GLY A 142 -0.79 -0.94 -8.40
N GLU A 143 -0.53 -1.91 -7.53
CA GLU A 143 -1.59 -2.81 -7.07
C GLU A 143 -2.70 -2.02 -6.38
N LEU A 144 -3.93 -2.35 -6.75
CA LEU A 144 -5.13 -1.76 -6.21
C LEU A 144 -5.77 -2.76 -5.25
N LEU A 145 -5.58 -2.50 -3.96
CA LEU A 145 -6.31 -3.18 -2.92
C LEU A 145 -7.61 -2.42 -2.66
N SER A 146 -8.71 -3.15 -2.58
CA SER A 146 -10.01 -2.59 -2.24
C SER A 146 -10.44 -3.05 -0.86
N LEU A 147 -11.04 -2.14 -0.12
CA LEU A 147 -11.48 -2.35 1.24
C LEU A 147 -12.93 -1.89 1.38
N LEU A 148 -13.79 -2.74 1.94
CA LEU A 148 -15.15 -2.35 2.31
C LEU A 148 -15.23 -2.18 3.82
N ILE A 149 -15.74 -1.02 4.27
CA ILE A 149 -15.81 -0.68 5.70
C ILE A 149 -17.24 -0.78 6.20
N GLY A 150 -17.44 -1.44 7.34
CA GLY A 150 -18.72 -1.51 8.03
C GLY A 150 -19.04 -0.23 8.80
N ALA A 151 -20.32 -0.07 9.14
CA ALA A 151 -20.84 1.01 9.99
C ALA A 151 -20.20 1.10 11.39
N ASP A 152 -19.51 0.04 11.83
CA ASP A 152 -18.75 -0.06 13.09
C ASP A 152 -17.25 0.33 12.93
N GLY A 153 -16.85 0.73 11.72
CA GLY A 153 -15.49 1.08 11.36
C GLY A 153 -14.56 -0.11 11.13
N ARG A 154 -15.08 -1.35 11.19
CA ARG A 154 -14.29 -2.56 10.90
C ARG A 154 -14.30 -2.85 9.41
N PRO A 155 -13.18 -3.29 8.83
CA PRO A 155 -13.20 -3.91 7.51
C PRO A 155 -14.18 -5.09 7.47
N ARG A 156 -14.97 -5.18 6.40
CA ARG A 156 -15.79 -6.36 6.08
C ARG A 156 -15.07 -7.29 5.12
N VAL A 157 -14.31 -6.73 4.18
CA VAL A 157 -13.50 -7.46 3.21
C VAL A 157 -12.39 -6.58 2.69
N ALA A 158 -11.21 -7.18 2.50
CA ALA A 158 -10.10 -6.63 1.75
C ALA A 158 -9.76 -7.61 0.62
N ASP A 159 -9.77 -7.16 -0.64
CA ASP A 159 -9.44 -7.99 -1.79
C ASP A 159 -8.93 -7.13 -2.96
N VAL A 160 -8.25 -7.75 -3.91
CA VAL A 160 -7.68 -7.07 -5.07
C VAL A 160 -8.75 -6.80 -6.12
N GLY A 161 -8.70 -5.63 -6.75
CA GLY A 161 -9.57 -5.28 -7.86
C GLY A 161 -10.82 -4.52 -7.45
N THR A 162 -11.85 -4.57 -8.31
CA THR A 162 -13.07 -3.75 -8.13
C THR A 162 -14.21 -4.61 -7.57
N PRO A 163 -14.89 -4.19 -6.49
CA PRO A 163 -16.07 -4.88 -5.97
C PRO A 163 -17.32 -4.62 -6.83
N SER A 164 -18.22 -5.59 -6.85
CA SER A 164 -19.56 -5.46 -7.43
C SER A 164 -20.58 -6.26 -6.64
N GLY A 165 -21.50 -5.58 -5.97
CA GLY A 165 -22.60 -6.20 -5.22
C GLY A 165 -23.77 -6.60 -6.13
N SER A 166 -24.35 -7.76 -5.92
CA SER A 166 -25.53 -8.22 -6.66
C SER A 166 -26.76 -7.35 -6.37
N PRO A 167 -27.73 -7.25 -7.30
CA PRO A 167 -28.92 -6.43 -7.11
C PRO A 167 -29.78 -6.79 -5.90
N ASP A 168 -29.76 -8.06 -5.47
CA ASP A 168 -30.45 -8.55 -4.27
C ASP A 168 -29.61 -8.38 -2.99
N GLY A 169 -28.37 -7.90 -3.11
CA GLY A 169 -27.42 -7.72 -2.00
C GLY A 169 -26.89 -9.02 -1.41
N ALA A 170 -27.20 -10.19 -1.97
CA ALA A 170 -26.77 -11.48 -1.40
C ALA A 170 -25.32 -11.84 -1.74
N TRP A 171 -24.75 -11.24 -2.79
CA TRP A 171 -23.44 -11.59 -3.32
C TRP A 171 -22.58 -10.36 -3.55
N LEU A 172 -21.28 -10.55 -3.41
CA LEU A 172 -20.27 -9.58 -3.75
C LEU A 172 -19.19 -10.27 -4.59
N VAL A 173 -18.81 -9.66 -5.70
CA VAL A 173 -17.76 -10.16 -6.58
C VAL A 173 -16.62 -9.16 -6.63
N PHE A 174 -15.41 -9.62 -6.37
CA PHE A 174 -14.19 -8.91 -6.74
C PHE A 174 -13.65 -9.45 -8.05
N GLY A 175 -13.16 -8.55 -8.89
CA GLY A 175 -12.43 -8.91 -10.09
C GLY A 175 -11.30 -7.93 -10.34
N ASN A 176 -10.10 -8.46 -10.53
CA ASN A 176 -8.96 -7.70 -11.03
C ASN A 176 -8.49 -8.26 -12.36
N GLU A 177 -8.07 -7.34 -13.21
CA GLU A 177 -7.41 -7.65 -14.45
C GLU A 177 -5.95 -7.28 -14.31
N SER A 178 -5.09 -8.22 -14.63
CA SER A 178 -3.64 -8.08 -14.69
C SER A 178 -3.10 -8.89 -15.86
N ASP A 179 -1.97 -8.46 -16.42
CA ASP A 179 -1.30 -9.14 -17.52
C ASP A 179 -0.67 -10.46 -17.07
N ASP A 180 -0.31 -10.61 -15.78
CA ASP A 180 0.30 -11.81 -15.20
C ASP A 180 -0.68 -12.83 -14.62
N GLY A 181 -1.99 -12.57 -14.75
CA GLY A 181 -3.06 -13.43 -14.24
C GLY A 181 -3.77 -12.83 -13.04
N GLY A 182 -4.86 -12.11 -13.31
CA GLY A 182 -5.74 -11.58 -12.27
C GLY A 182 -6.60 -12.64 -11.56
N GLY A 183 -7.56 -12.18 -10.79
CA GLY A 183 -8.43 -13.01 -9.95
C GLY A 183 -9.89 -12.59 -10.01
N VAL A 184 -10.75 -13.58 -9.77
CA VAL A 184 -12.18 -13.38 -9.48
C VAL A 184 -12.47 -14.08 -8.16
N THR A 185 -13.06 -13.34 -7.22
CA THR A 185 -13.48 -13.89 -5.92
C THR A 185 -14.95 -13.57 -5.68
N VAL A 186 -15.70 -14.55 -5.18
CA VAL A 186 -17.13 -14.41 -4.87
C VAL A 186 -17.35 -14.59 -3.38
N TYR A 187 -17.98 -13.59 -2.77
CA TYR A 187 -18.38 -13.54 -1.38
C TYR A 187 -19.90 -13.65 -1.25
N ARG A 188 -20.35 -14.38 -0.23
CA ARG A 188 -21.74 -14.40 0.22
C ARG A 188 -21.92 -13.42 1.37
N ALA A 189 -23.00 -12.66 1.34
CA ALA A 189 -23.45 -11.91 2.50
C ALA A 189 -24.06 -12.85 3.54
N ASP A 190 -23.57 -12.79 4.78
CA ASP A 190 -24.11 -13.52 5.93
C ASP A 190 -24.32 -12.55 7.09
N GLY A 191 -25.47 -11.87 7.08
CA GLY A 191 -25.70 -10.73 7.96
C GLY A 191 -24.74 -9.58 7.66
N ALA A 192 -23.93 -9.18 8.64
CA ALA A 192 -22.92 -8.13 8.48
C ALA A 192 -21.60 -8.66 7.91
N ASP A 193 -21.42 -9.99 7.83
CA ASP A 193 -20.18 -10.61 7.41
C ASP A 193 -20.20 -10.95 5.91
N LEU A 194 -19.00 -10.99 5.31
CA LEU A 194 -18.78 -11.37 3.92
C LEU A 194 -17.88 -12.60 3.87
N VAL A 195 -18.47 -13.73 3.50
CA VAL A 195 -17.78 -15.03 3.52
C VAL A 195 -17.32 -15.37 2.10
N PRO A 196 -16.02 -15.57 1.84
CA PRO A 196 -15.55 -16.02 0.54
C PRO A 196 -16.09 -17.42 0.27
N THR A 197 -16.59 -17.66 -0.95
CA THR A 197 -17.26 -18.92 -1.32
C THR A 197 -16.65 -19.59 -2.55
N ALA A 198 -16.11 -18.80 -3.48
CA ALA A 198 -15.51 -19.34 -4.69
C ALA A 198 -14.47 -18.35 -5.25
N SER A 199 -13.44 -18.87 -5.93
CA SER A 199 -12.48 -18.04 -6.65
C SER A 199 -11.97 -18.67 -7.94
N LYS A 200 -11.32 -17.86 -8.78
CA LYS A 200 -10.56 -18.31 -9.93
C LYS A 200 -9.42 -17.37 -10.24
N GLY A 201 -8.26 -17.92 -10.63
CA GLY A 201 -7.25 -17.17 -11.37
C GLY A 201 -7.79 -16.85 -12.77
N ALA A 202 -8.37 -15.66 -12.93
CA ALA A 202 -8.91 -15.17 -14.18
C ALA A 202 -8.80 -13.64 -14.21
N SER A 203 -8.17 -13.12 -15.26
CA SER A 203 -7.97 -11.68 -15.45
C SER A 203 -9.28 -11.04 -15.91
N CYS A 204 -10.16 -10.71 -14.97
CA CYS A 204 -11.54 -10.28 -15.23
C CYS A 204 -11.94 -9.12 -14.32
N ARG A 205 -12.65 -8.14 -14.88
CA ARG A 205 -13.25 -7.02 -14.14
C ARG A 205 -14.76 -7.05 -14.22
N PRO A 206 -15.49 -6.84 -13.11
CA PRO A 206 -16.94 -6.74 -13.14
C PRO A 206 -17.38 -5.54 -13.99
N GLN A 207 -18.53 -5.66 -14.65
CA GLN A 207 -19.14 -4.59 -15.45
C GLN A 207 -20.55 -4.28 -14.97
N SER A 208 -21.50 -5.18 -15.19
CA SER A 208 -22.89 -4.97 -14.80
C SER A 208 -23.62 -6.28 -14.52
N TRP A 209 -24.37 -6.31 -13.42
CA TRP A 209 -25.29 -7.40 -13.13
C TRP A 209 -26.46 -7.37 -14.12
N GLN A 210 -26.78 -8.54 -14.68
CA GLN A 210 -27.99 -8.75 -15.48
C GLN A 210 -29.19 -9.10 -14.59
N ASP A 211 -28.92 -9.88 -13.54
CA ASP A 211 -29.84 -10.29 -12.48
C ASP A 211 -29.04 -10.69 -11.23
N ALA A 212 -29.69 -11.20 -10.18
CA ALA A 212 -29.03 -11.60 -8.93
C ALA A 212 -28.01 -12.75 -9.05
N THR A 213 -27.99 -13.45 -10.17
CA THR A 213 -27.18 -14.67 -10.39
C THR A 213 -26.25 -14.57 -11.59
N ARG A 214 -26.28 -13.46 -12.34
CA ARG A 214 -25.50 -13.28 -13.57
C ARG A 214 -24.87 -11.89 -13.65
N LEU A 215 -23.54 -11.86 -13.72
CA LEU A 215 -22.72 -10.66 -13.83
C LEU A 215 -21.96 -10.66 -15.16
N ARG A 216 -22.08 -9.58 -15.95
CA ARG A 216 -21.17 -9.32 -17.07
C ARG A 216 -19.81 -8.91 -16.53
N MET A 217 -18.77 -9.51 -17.08
CA MET A 217 -17.38 -9.22 -16.80
C MET A 217 -16.64 -8.95 -18.11
N SER A 218 -15.63 -8.09 -18.05
CA SER A 218 -14.66 -7.94 -19.13
C SER A 218 -13.39 -8.67 -18.74
N CYS A 219 -12.92 -9.60 -19.56
CA CYS A 219 -11.77 -10.43 -19.25
C CYS A 219 -10.69 -10.34 -20.31
N LEU A 220 -9.42 -10.39 -19.90
CA LEU A 220 -8.28 -10.66 -20.78
C LEU A 220 -8.08 -12.17 -20.90
N VAL A 221 -8.08 -12.67 -22.14
CA VAL A 221 -7.94 -14.10 -22.44
C VAL A 221 -6.87 -14.28 -23.51
N GLY A 222 -5.93 -15.20 -23.26
CA GLY A 222 -4.79 -15.48 -24.12
C GLY A 222 -3.47 -15.37 -23.36
N PRO A 223 -2.34 -15.70 -24.00
CA PRO A 223 -1.02 -15.53 -23.39
C PRO A 223 -0.64 -14.05 -23.28
N ILE A 224 0.30 -13.75 -22.39
CA ILE A 224 0.86 -12.40 -22.22
C ILE A 224 1.36 -11.86 -23.57
N GLY A 225 0.99 -10.62 -23.91
CA GLY A 225 1.35 -9.98 -25.18
C GLY A 225 0.41 -10.25 -26.35
N GLU A 226 -0.43 -11.30 -26.27
CA GLU A 226 -1.49 -11.61 -27.27
C GLU A 226 -2.88 -11.66 -26.64
N ALA A 227 -3.00 -11.30 -25.37
CA ALA A 227 -4.26 -11.30 -24.64
C ALA A 227 -5.27 -10.37 -25.33
N ARG A 228 -6.48 -10.88 -25.51
CA ARG A 228 -7.59 -10.11 -26.06
C ARG A 228 -8.70 -9.95 -25.04
N ARG A 229 -9.37 -8.81 -25.10
CA ARG A 229 -10.54 -8.53 -24.27
C ARG A 229 -11.78 -9.24 -24.81
N VAL A 230 -12.49 -9.93 -23.93
CA VAL A 230 -13.78 -10.58 -24.22
C VAL A 230 -14.79 -10.29 -23.13
N GLU A 231 -16.07 -10.32 -23.47
CA GLU A 231 -17.16 -10.32 -22.48
C GLU A 231 -17.40 -11.75 -21.99
N VAL A 232 -17.45 -11.92 -20.68
CA VAL A 232 -17.71 -13.20 -20.00
C VAL A 232 -18.84 -13.01 -19.02
N ILE A 233 -19.68 -14.04 -18.84
CA ILE A 233 -20.70 -14.02 -17.80
C ILE A 233 -20.25 -14.87 -16.62
N LEU A 234 -20.09 -14.25 -15.45
CA LEU A 234 -20.05 -14.99 -14.20
C LEU A 234 -21.49 -15.35 -13.82
N ALA A 235 -21.78 -16.64 -13.74
CA ALA A 235 -23.12 -17.15 -13.47
C ALA A 235 -23.13 -18.15 -12.32
N ARG A 236 -24.16 -18.04 -11.47
CA ARG A 236 -24.46 -19.03 -10.43
C ARG A 236 -25.36 -20.13 -11.00
N ALA A 237 -24.96 -21.38 -10.82
CA ALA A 237 -25.73 -22.56 -11.16
C ALA A 237 -26.76 -22.92 -10.08
N LYS A 238 -27.71 -23.78 -10.42
CA LYS A 238 -28.81 -24.19 -9.52
C LYS A 238 -28.32 -25.00 -8.31
N ASP A 239 -27.21 -25.70 -8.46
CA ASP A 239 -26.52 -26.41 -7.38
C ASP A 239 -25.74 -25.47 -6.44
N GLY A 240 -25.73 -24.17 -6.74
CA GLY A 240 -25.07 -23.14 -5.95
C GLY A 240 -23.65 -22.79 -6.40
N GLY A 241 -23.08 -23.55 -7.33
CA GLY A 241 -21.73 -23.31 -7.86
C GLY A 241 -21.65 -22.08 -8.76
N TRP A 242 -20.44 -21.54 -8.94
CA TRP A 242 -20.18 -20.40 -9.83
C TRP A 242 -19.36 -20.84 -11.04
N SER A 243 -19.60 -20.22 -12.20
CA SER A 243 -18.81 -20.46 -13.41
C SER A 243 -18.69 -19.22 -14.28
N LEU A 244 -17.55 -19.08 -14.94
CA LEU A 244 -17.35 -18.17 -16.06
C LEU A 244 -17.90 -18.81 -17.34
N ILE A 245 -18.73 -18.08 -18.07
CA ILE A 245 -19.32 -18.50 -19.35
C ILE A 245 -18.77 -17.60 -20.44
N TYR A 246 -17.97 -18.19 -21.33
CA TYR A 246 -17.30 -17.50 -22.43
C TYR A 246 -18.21 -17.35 -23.66
N PRO A 247 -17.88 -16.47 -24.62
CA PRO A 247 -18.69 -16.25 -25.82
C PRO A 247 -18.92 -17.49 -26.69
N ASP A 248 -17.99 -18.45 -26.67
CA ASP A 248 -18.09 -19.73 -27.36
C ASP A 248 -18.97 -20.75 -26.62
N GLY A 249 -19.53 -20.38 -25.47
CA GLY A 249 -20.34 -21.24 -24.61
C GLY A 249 -19.53 -22.11 -23.66
N LYS A 250 -18.19 -22.06 -23.71
CA LYS A 250 -17.34 -22.77 -22.74
C LYS A 250 -17.67 -22.29 -21.33
N ARG A 251 -17.74 -23.25 -20.40
CA ARG A 251 -17.95 -22.99 -18.98
C ARG A 251 -16.73 -23.40 -18.19
N GLU A 252 -16.27 -22.51 -17.33
CA GLU A 252 -15.17 -22.78 -16.39
C GLU A 252 -15.67 -22.59 -14.97
N PRO A 253 -15.74 -23.65 -14.15
CA PRO A 253 -16.16 -23.52 -12.77
C PRO A 253 -15.11 -22.74 -11.95
N LEU A 254 -15.61 -21.92 -11.04
CA LEU A 254 -14.80 -21.36 -9.96
C LEU A 254 -14.53 -22.46 -8.94
N ASP A 255 -13.36 -22.40 -8.33
CA ASP A 255 -12.93 -23.32 -7.29
C ASP A 255 -13.60 -22.92 -5.97
N ALA A 256 -14.25 -23.86 -5.30
CA ALA A 256 -14.90 -23.60 -4.02
C ALA A 256 -13.83 -23.30 -2.95
N ILE A 257 -14.04 -22.23 -2.20
CA ILE A 257 -13.19 -21.89 -1.07
C ILE A 257 -13.73 -22.65 0.13
N ALA A 258 -12.96 -23.63 0.62
CA ALA A 258 -13.30 -24.28 1.88
C ALA A 258 -13.17 -23.25 3.00
N THR A 259 -14.21 -23.10 3.82
CA THR A 259 -14.16 -22.39 5.09
C THR A 259 -13.39 -23.27 6.08
N GLU A 260 -12.13 -23.60 5.80
CA GLU A 260 -11.26 -24.09 6.87
C GLU A 260 -10.98 -22.91 7.81
N ASP A 261 -10.84 -23.20 9.11
CA ASP A 261 -10.86 -22.29 10.27
C ASP A 261 -9.81 -21.16 10.30
N GLY A 262 -9.36 -20.67 9.15
CA GLY A 262 -8.64 -19.42 9.02
C GLY A 262 -9.53 -18.29 9.48
N GLU A 263 -9.30 -17.84 10.72
CA GLU A 263 -9.89 -16.61 11.19
C GLU A 263 -9.68 -15.53 10.11
N PRO A 264 -10.72 -14.74 9.75
CA PRO A 264 -10.55 -13.59 8.88
C PRO A 264 -9.50 -12.57 9.38
N GLY A 265 -8.89 -12.80 10.54
CA GLY A 265 -8.04 -11.91 11.33
C GLY A 265 -6.63 -11.66 10.81
N ASP A 266 -5.96 -12.64 10.20
CA ASP A 266 -4.51 -12.50 9.93
C ASP A 266 -4.21 -11.55 8.76
N PHE A 267 -5.15 -11.37 7.83
CA PHE A 267 -5.02 -10.33 6.81
C PHE A 267 -5.09 -8.92 7.40
N TYR A 268 -5.57 -8.77 8.65
CA TYR A 268 -5.73 -7.48 9.32
C TYR A 268 -4.55 -7.08 10.21
N GLU A 269 -3.59 -7.98 10.44
CA GLU A 269 -2.34 -7.62 11.11
C GLU A 269 -1.49 -6.75 10.16
N GLY A 270 -1.23 -5.49 10.55
CA GLY A 270 -0.43 -4.53 9.77
C GLY A 270 -1.19 -3.36 9.13
N TRP A 271 -2.53 -3.29 9.19
CA TRP A 271 -3.24 -2.10 8.67
C TRP A 271 -3.06 -0.86 9.52
N SER A 272 -2.85 -1.03 10.83
CA SER A 272 -2.44 0.05 11.72
C SER A 272 -1.13 0.68 11.26
N GLU A 273 -0.22 -0.14 10.72
CA GLU A 273 0.97 0.36 10.04
C GLU A 273 0.49 1.16 8.83
N LYS A 274 -0.32 0.60 7.91
CA LYS A 274 -0.88 1.25 6.70
C LYS A 274 -1.85 2.43 6.92
N GLY A 275 -1.81 3.10 8.08
CA GLY A 275 -2.55 4.33 8.35
C GLY A 275 -4.01 4.16 8.72
N TYR A 276 -4.52 2.92 8.86
CA TYR A 276 -5.87 2.66 9.35
C TYR A 276 -5.95 2.80 10.87
N ARG A 277 -6.96 3.51 11.35
CA ARG A 277 -7.30 3.59 12.77
C ARG A 277 -8.80 3.51 12.98
N ARG A 278 -9.26 2.55 13.78
CA ARG A 278 -10.64 2.51 14.27
C ARG A 278 -10.84 3.60 15.33
N LEU A 279 -11.90 4.39 15.18
CA LEU A 279 -12.19 5.56 16.03
C LEU A 279 -13.34 5.30 17.01
N ALA A 280 -14.27 4.43 16.66
CA ALA A 280 -15.35 4.01 17.53
C ALA A 280 -15.00 2.68 18.22
N SER A 281 -14.95 2.69 19.55
CA SER A 281 -15.01 1.47 20.37
C SER A 281 -16.45 0.99 20.47
#